data_AF-A0A957RW92-F1
#
_entry.id   AF-A0A957RW92-F1
#
_cell.length_a   1.000
_cell.length_b   1.000
_cell.length_c   1.000
_cell.angle_alpha   90.00
_cell.angle_beta   90.00
_cell.angle_gamma   90.00
#
_symmetry.space_group_name_H-M   'P 1'
#
loop_
_entity.id
_entity.type
_entity.pdbx_description
1 polymer ?
#
loop_
_entity_poly.entity_id
_entity_poly.type
_entity_poly.pdbx_seq_one_letter_code
_entity_poly.pdbx_strand_id
1 'polypeptide(L)'
;LLFALRFADINLVLNQDITSESQLLWRRNIVDRVQTLAPFLQFDQDPYVVVGEDGRLYWIIDAYVTSNRFPYSEPYFGRFNYIRNSVKVVIDAYDGMPTFYVVDPSEPITAAYARIFPALFQPLEAMPEFLLRHIRYPTDLFSVQAEMYRTYHMTDATDFYNKEDLWSWPEEVFYNEPQPMEPYYVLMQLPDSDSLDYMQILPFTPANRENMVAWMAAQSDPDKYGDKLVYNFGKDSLFFGPKQIEARIDQDPAISAQLSLWNQQGSSVLRGNLLVIPIGDSLLYVEPLYLQAQNGRIPELKRVILATADRVVMAENLGLALIQLFGRDVVSRAGLADLAIAAASSAATQEDGAAAGAAGASANVGTATVDELIVAANAQYSAAQEALRGGDWAEYGTQMDALKATLDNLVRLTGGVPAAATPEGGADTTPEATPEATQ
;
A
#
# COMPACT_ATOMS: atom_id res chain seq x y z
N LEU A 1 26.81 21.17 34.74
CA LEU A 1 26.53 20.49 36.03
C LEU A 1 25.12 19.90 36.10
N LEU A 2 24.03 20.67 35.95
CA LEU A 2 22.66 20.13 36.05
C LEU A 2 22.38 18.99 35.05
N PHE A 3 22.87 19.11 33.81
CA PHE A 3 22.74 18.03 32.82
C PHE A 3 23.54 16.77 33.19
N ALA A 4 24.74 16.91 33.75
CA ALA A 4 25.54 15.78 34.23
C ALA A 4 24.80 14.98 35.32
N LEU A 5 24.16 15.67 36.26
CA LEU A 5 23.30 15.05 37.27
C LEU A 5 22.09 14.35 36.61
N ARG A 6 21.42 15.04 35.68
CA ARG A 6 20.18 14.57 35.06
C ARG A 6 20.36 13.35 34.15
N PHE A 7 21.52 13.23 33.49
CA PHE A 7 21.89 12.09 32.65
C PHE A 7 22.71 11.03 33.40
N ALA A 8 23.06 11.28 34.66
CA ALA A 8 24.00 10.46 35.43
C ALA A 8 25.33 10.24 34.70
N ASP A 9 25.81 11.26 33.99
CA ASP A 9 27.03 11.20 33.19
C ASP A 9 28.06 12.22 33.70
N ILE A 10 29.08 11.72 34.40
CA ILE A 10 30.17 12.53 34.95
C ILE A 10 31.11 13.07 33.85
N ASN A 11 31.14 12.44 32.67
CA ASN A 11 31.96 12.89 31.56
C ASN A 11 31.52 14.27 31.07
N LEU A 12 30.24 14.63 31.21
CA LEU A 12 29.74 15.97 30.90
C LEU A 12 30.36 17.08 31.78
N VAL A 13 30.99 16.74 32.90
CA VAL A 13 31.72 17.70 33.77
C VAL A 13 33.22 17.66 33.52
N LEU A 14 33.76 16.48 33.19
CA LEU A 14 35.20 16.24 33.09
C LEU A 14 35.75 16.42 31.68
N ASN A 15 34.89 16.36 30.66
CA ASN A 15 35.29 16.47 29.27
C ASN A 15 35.66 17.92 28.92
N GLN A 16 36.93 18.13 28.55
CA GLN A 16 37.48 19.45 28.20
C GLN A 16 37.08 19.89 26.78
N ASP A 17 36.53 18.99 25.95
CA ASP A 17 36.01 19.33 24.62
C ASP A 17 34.65 20.07 24.70
N ILE A 18 34.00 20.08 25.88
CA ILE A 18 32.76 20.83 26.11
C ILE A 18 33.11 22.29 26.40
N THR A 19 32.78 23.18 25.48
CA THR A 19 33.00 24.62 25.57
C THR A 19 31.69 25.37 25.85
N SER A 20 31.76 26.69 26.01
CA SER A 20 30.56 27.54 26.12
C SER A 20 29.71 27.57 24.84
N GLU A 21 30.25 27.11 23.71
CA GLU A 21 29.55 27.03 22.42
C GLU A 21 28.90 25.67 22.18
N SER A 22 29.23 24.67 23.01
CA SER A 22 28.68 23.32 22.86
C SER A 22 27.16 23.31 23.07
N GLN A 23 26.46 22.70 22.12
CA GLN A 23 25.02 22.48 22.20
C GLN A 23 24.71 21.06 22.64
N LEU A 24 23.72 20.92 23.53
CA LEU A 24 23.24 19.64 24.01
C LEU A 24 21.93 19.29 23.30
N LEU A 25 21.91 18.14 22.62
CA LEU A 25 20.69 17.57 22.06
C LEU A 25 19.82 17.00 23.19
N TRP A 26 18.91 17.83 23.70
CA TRP A 26 17.97 17.47 24.75
C TRP A 26 16.59 17.14 24.17
N ARG A 27 15.96 16.06 24.64
CA ARG A 27 14.64 15.57 24.18
C ARG A 27 14.53 15.51 22.65
N ARG A 28 15.19 14.49 22.09
CA ARG A 28 15.20 14.20 20.65
C ARG A 28 13.87 13.62 20.17
N ASN A 29 13.18 12.86 21.02
CA ASN A 29 11.86 12.36 20.71
C ASN A 29 10.87 13.53 20.64
N ILE A 30 10.20 13.66 19.49
CA ILE A 30 9.30 14.77 19.20
C ILE A 30 8.02 14.73 20.05
N VAL A 31 7.52 13.53 20.37
CA VAL A 31 6.34 13.33 21.22
C VAL A 31 6.66 13.76 22.65
N ASP A 32 7.79 13.30 23.21
CA ASP A 32 8.24 13.73 24.55
C ASP A 32 8.41 15.26 24.63
N ARG A 33 8.88 15.87 23.54
CA ARG A 33 9.08 17.32 23.43
C ARG A 33 7.75 18.07 23.52
N VAL A 34 6.78 17.74 22.66
CA VAL A 34 5.48 18.44 22.64
C VAL A 34 4.68 18.16 23.90
N GLN A 35 4.74 16.93 24.43
CA GLN A 35 4.07 16.55 25.67
C GLN A 35 4.64 17.29 26.87
N THR A 36 5.94 17.62 26.88
CA THR A 36 6.48 18.45 27.96
C THR A 36 6.03 19.91 27.85
N LEU A 37 5.85 20.43 26.63
CA LEU A 37 5.45 21.83 26.43
C LEU A 37 3.96 22.05 26.70
N ALA A 38 3.11 21.10 26.33
CA ALA A 38 1.67 21.16 26.50
C ALA A 38 1.13 19.86 27.12
N PRO A 39 1.44 19.56 28.41
CA PRO A 39 1.08 18.29 29.06
C PRO A 39 -0.43 18.12 29.28
N PHE A 40 -1.22 19.17 29.04
CA PHE A 40 -2.68 19.18 29.14
C PHE A 40 -3.37 18.76 27.83
N LEU A 41 -2.60 18.61 26.74
CA LEU A 41 -3.08 18.01 25.49
C LEU A 41 -2.71 16.52 25.49
N GLN A 42 -3.57 15.71 24.86
CA GLN A 42 -3.26 14.33 24.55
C GLN A 42 -2.74 14.29 23.11
N PHE A 43 -1.60 13.65 22.87
CA PHE A 43 -0.99 13.60 21.54
C PHE A 43 -1.30 12.28 20.85
N ASP A 44 -1.39 12.35 19.52
CA ASP A 44 -1.49 11.21 18.64
C ASP A 44 -0.23 10.33 18.70
N GLN A 45 -0.43 9.03 18.49
CA GLN A 45 0.64 8.04 18.61
C GLN A 45 1.46 7.89 17.32
N ASP A 46 0.94 8.32 16.17
CA ASP A 46 1.58 8.20 14.86
C ASP A 46 1.87 9.59 14.24
N PRO A 47 2.91 10.29 14.70
CA PRO A 47 3.36 11.51 14.06
C PRO A 47 3.95 11.20 12.67
N TYR A 48 3.68 12.06 11.69
CA TYR A 48 4.09 11.83 10.31
C TYR A 48 4.98 12.94 9.79
N VAL A 49 5.84 12.60 8.84
CA VAL A 49 6.80 13.53 8.22
C VAL A 49 6.29 14.00 6.86
N VAL A 50 6.47 15.28 6.58
CA VAL A 50 6.13 15.91 5.31
C VAL A 50 7.34 16.69 4.79
N VAL A 51 7.43 16.82 3.47
CA VAL A 51 8.48 17.60 2.80
C VAL A 51 7.90 18.97 2.46
N GLY A 52 8.52 20.03 2.98
CA GLY A 52 8.16 21.40 2.63
C GLY A 52 8.60 21.75 1.20
N GLU A 53 8.00 22.79 0.64
CA GLU A 53 8.43 23.34 -0.67
C GLU A 53 9.86 23.87 -0.63
N ASP A 54 10.37 24.19 0.56
CA ASP A 54 11.75 24.58 0.81
C ASP A 54 12.72 23.39 0.92
N GLY A 55 12.23 22.16 0.72
CA GLY A 55 12.99 20.92 0.81
C GLY A 55 13.29 20.46 2.25
N ARG A 56 12.76 21.16 3.27
CA ARG A 56 12.92 20.77 4.67
C ARG A 56 11.91 19.68 5.05
N LEU A 57 12.23 18.96 6.12
CA LEU A 57 11.35 17.97 6.70
C LEU A 57 10.63 18.57 7.90
N TYR A 58 9.32 18.36 7.96
CA TYR A 58 8.48 18.78 9.07
C TYR A 58 7.76 17.56 9.63
N TRP A 59 7.76 17.42 10.95
CA TRP A 59 6.87 16.49 11.63
C TRP A 59 5.55 17.17 11.94
N ILE A 60 4.44 16.51 11.62
CA ILE A 60 3.11 16.92 12.03
C ILE A 60 2.61 15.91 13.06
N ILE A 61 2.14 16.44 14.19
CA ILE A 61 1.57 15.66 15.29
C ILE A 61 0.18 16.19 15.59
N ASP A 62 -0.78 15.29 15.63
CA ASP A 62 -2.13 15.61 16.07
C ASP A 62 -2.22 15.71 17.58
N ALA A 63 -2.97 16.69 18.07
CA ALA A 63 -3.20 16.91 19.48
C ALA A 63 -4.69 17.08 19.79
N TYR A 64 -5.10 16.43 20.86
CA TYR A 64 -6.47 16.27 21.28
C TYR A 64 -6.70 16.95 22.62
N VAL A 65 -7.84 17.60 22.74
CA VAL A 65 -8.43 17.89 24.04
C VAL A 65 -9.40 16.77 24.39
N THR A 66 -9.28 16.26 25.61
CA THR A 66 -10.14 15.18 26.11
C THR A 66 -10.77 15.54 27.45
N SER A 67 -11.95 14.97 27.71
CA SER A 67 -12.62 15.07 29.01
C SER A 67 -13.41 13.80 29.27
N ASN A 68 -13.50 13.39 30.53
CA ASN A 68 -14.35 12.29 30.99
C ASN A 68 -15.62 12.78 31.71
N ARG A 69 -15.93 14.09 31.61
CA ARG A 69 -17.04 14.73 32.32
C ARG A 69 -18.06 15.37 31.39
N PHE A 70 -18.02 15.05 30.09
CA PHE A 70 -18.99 15.61 29.17
C PHE A 70 -20.37 14.98 29.41
N PRO A 71 -21.42 15.78 29.64
CA PRO A 71 -22.72 15.23 30.00
C PRO A 71 -23.35 14.49 28.81
N TYR A 72 -24.13 13.45 29.11
CA TYR A 72 -24.87 12.68 28.09
C TYR A 72 -24.01 12.09 26.96
N SER A 73 -22.75 11.76 27.26
CA SER A 73 -21.83 11.13 26.30
C SER A 73 -21.31 9.81 26.86
N GLU A 74 -21.34 8.77 26.01
CA GLU A 74 -20.89 7.43 26.34
C GLU A 74 -19.37 7.39 26.56
N PRO A 75 -18.89 6.82 27.68
CA PRO A 75 -17.46 6.68 27.93
C PRO A 75 -16.77 5.71 26.96
N TYR A 76 -15.73 6.20 26.28
CA TYR A 76 -14.83 5.38 25.47
C TYR A 76 -13.87 4.60 26.38
N PHE A 77 -14.13 3.30 26.55
CA PHE A 77 -13.37 2.36 27.40
C PHE A 77 -13.02 2.90 28.81
N GLY A 78 -13.90 3.71 29.40
CA GLY A 78 -13.68 4.33 30.70
C GLY A 78 -12.56 5.37 30.75
N ARG A 79 -11.99 5.78 29.60
CA ARG A 79 -10.88 6.75 29.52
C ARG A 79 -11.40 8.20 29.45
N PHE A 80 -12.19 8.50 28.43
CA PHE A 80 -12.79 9.82 28.18
C PHE A 80 -14.15 9.64 27.52
N ASN A 81 -14.98 10.67 27.52
CA ASN A 81 -16.25 10.70 26.81
C ASN A 81 -16.41 11.95 25.94
N TYR A 82 -15.32 12.69 25.76
CA TYR A 82 -15.22 13.82 24.86
C TYR A 82 -13.80 13.87 24.31
N ILE A 83 -13.70 14.05 23.00
CA ILE A 83 -12.45 14.21 22.26
C ILE A 83 -12.67 15.16 21.09
N ARG A 84 -11.71 16.06 20.87
CA ARG A 84 -11.64 16.94 19.70
C ARG A 84 -10.19 17.06 19.25
N ASN A 85 -9.95 16.94 17.94
CA ASN A 85 -8.67 17.28 17.32
C ASN A 85 -8.59 18.79 17.15
N SER A 86 -8.26 19.48 18.24
CA SER A 86 -8.33 20.94 18.28
C SER A 86 -6.99 21.60 17.95
N VAL A 87 -5.89 20.85 17.91
CA VAL A 87 -4.54 21.39 17.72
C VAL A 87 -3.72 20.50 16.79
N LYS A 88 -3.04 21.10 15.82
CA LYS A 88 -2.00 20.49 14.99
C LYS A 88 -0.65 21.04 15.44
N VAL A 89 0.33 20.18 15.67
CA VAL A 89 1.68 20.61 16.05
C VAL A 89 2.63 20.32 14.90
N VAL A 90 3.32 21.36 14.42
CA VAL A 90 4.35 21.22 13.38
C VAL A 90 5.71 21.43 14.01
N ILE A 91 6.66 20.56 13.70
CA ILE A 91 8.03 20.60 14.23
C ILE A 91 9.00 20.56 13.05
N ASP A 92 9.80 21.60 12.87
CA ASP A 92 10.90 21.58 11.90
C ASP A 92 11.91 20.50 12.35
N ALA A 93 12.20 19.53 11.48
CA ALA A 93 13.08 18.41 11.81
C ALA A 93 14.55 18.82 12.00
N TYR A 94 14.94 20.01 11.51
CA TYR A 94 16.28 20.55 11.62
C TYR A 94 16.55 21.14 13.01
N ASP A 95 15.71 22.07 13.47
CA ASP A 95 15.92 22.75 14.76
C ASP A 95 15.05 22.19 15.92
N GLY A 96 14.02 21.41 15.59
CA GLY A 96 13.11 20.81 16.54
C GLY A 96 12.13 21.80 17.18
N MET A 97 11.93 22.99 16.61
CA MET A 97 11.02 24.01 17.15
C MET A 97 9.56 23.64 16.84
N PRO A 98 8.73 23.41 17.88
CA PRO A 98 7.32 23.09 17.69
C PRO A 98 6.47 24.37 17.59
N THR A 99 5.53 24.37 16.65
CA THR A 99 4.48 25.39 16.52
C THR A 99 3.12 24.73 16.68
N PHE A 100 2.29 25.24 17.60
CA PHE A 100 0.97 24.68 17.90
C PHE A 100 -0.11 25.52 17.20
N TYR A 101 -0.78 24.94 16.20
CA TYR A 101 -1.84 25.57 15.44
C TYR A 101 -3.21 25.11 15.93
N VAL A 102 -4.09 26.06 16.25
CA VAL A 102 -5.47 25.79 16.72
C VAL A 102 -6.37 25.58 15.51
N VAL A 103 -6.89 24.36 15.37
CA VAL A 103 -7.80 23.95 14.28
C VAL A 103 -9.21 24.47 14.50
N ASP A 104 -9.74 24.30 15.70
CA ASP A 104 -11.07 24.77 16.08
C ASP A 104 -10.96 25.78 17.24
N PRO A 105 -10.95 27.10 16.94
CA PRO A 105 -10.90 28.13 17.96
C PRO A 105 -12.22 28.28 18.74
N SER A 106 -13.32 27.68 18.25
CA SER A 106 -14.62 27.70 18.92
C SER A 106 -14.79 26.60 19.96
N GLU A 107 -13.91 25.59 19.94
CA GLU A 107 -13.92 24.50 20.90
C GLU A 107 -13.64 25.03 22.33
N PRO A 108 -14.54 24.83 23.31
CA PRO A 108 -14.47 25.50 24.61
C PRO A 108 -13.20 25.23 25.43
N ILE A 109 -12.66 24.01 25.39
CA ILE A 109 -11.49 23.63 26.19
C ILE A 109 -10.22 24.28 25.61
N THR A 110 -10.03 24.19 24.30
CA THR A 110 -8.94 24.82 23.55
C THR A 110 -9.01 26.33 23.64
N ALA A 111 -10.20 26.92 23.50
CA ALA A 111 -10.38 28.37 23.68
C ALA A 111 -9.97 28.83 25.09
N ALA A 112 -10.18 28.01 26.12
CA ALA A 112 -9.70 28.30 27.47
C ALA A 112 -8.17 28.21 27.56
N TYR A 113 -7.55 27.15 27.03
CA TYR A 113 -6.09 27.02 27.03
C TYR A 113 -5.39 28.10 26.19
N ALA A 114 -5.96 28.49 25.05
CA ALA A 114 -5.46 29.58 24.22
C ALA A 114 -5.44 30.92 24.96
N ARG A 115 -6.44 31.19 25.82
CA ARG A 115 -6.44 32.39 26.69
C ARG A 115 -5.41 32.32 27.82
N ILE A 116 -5.14 31.12 28.37
CA ILE A 116 -4.17 30.93 29.45
C ILE A 116 -2.73 31.01 28.92
N PHE A 117 -2.48 30.46 27.73
CA PHE A 117 -1.16 30.35 27.10
C PHE A 117 -1.13 30.99 25.71
N PRO A 118 -1.35 32.31 25.58
CA PRO A 118 -1.47 32.98 24.28
C PRO A 118 -0.19 32.94 23.44
N ALA A 119 0.97 32.75 24.06
CA ALA A 119 2.25 32.63 23.35
C ALA A 119 2.52 31.22 22.80
N LEU A 120 1.78 30.21 23.24
CA LEU A 120 1.97 28.82 22.82
C LEU A 120 1.22 28.53 21.51
N PHE A 121 0.04 29.10 21.35
CA PHE A 121 -0.89 28.78 20.28
C PHE A 121 -0.89 29.84 19.17
N GLN A 122 -1.02 29.37 17.93
CA GLN A 122 -1.22 30.18 16.74
C GLN A 122 -2.53 29.78 16.04
N PRO A 123 -3.19 30.71 15.34
CA PRO A 123 -4.34 30.38 14.49
C PRO A 123 -3.91 29.45 13.34
N LEU A 124 -4.79 28.53 12.90
CA LEU A 124 -4.49 27.62 11.79
C LEU A 124 -4.16 28.38 10.50
N GLU A 125 -4.75 29.55 10.31
CA GLU A 125 -4.51 30.43 9.15
C GLU A 125 -3.07 30.96 9.09
N ALA A 126 -2.31 30.90 10.19
CA ALA A 126 -0.88 31.22 10.19
C ALA A 126 -0.02 30.04 9.68
N MET A 127 -0.59 28.85 9.50
CA MET A 127 0.12 27.70 8.96
C MET A 127 0.45 27.94 7.49
N PRO A 128 1.71 27.74 7.05
CA PRO A 128 2.09 27.82 5.64
C PRO A 128 1.21 26.92 4.74
N GLU A 129 0.83 27.44 3.58
CA GLU A 129 -0.07 26.73 2.64
C GLU A 129 0.44 25.34 2.25
N PHE A 130 1.76 25.20 2.05
CA PHE A 130 2.35 23.90 1.72
C PHE A 130 2.15 22.86 2.83
N LEU A 131 2.13 23.27 4.11
CA LEU A 131 1.84 22.37 5.24
C LEU A 131 0.35 22.08 5.36
N LEU A 132 -0.52 23.07 5.10
CA LEU A 132 -1.97 22.89 5.10
C LEU A 132 -2.40 21.78 4.13
N ARG A 133 -1.78 21.70 2.95
CA ARG A 133 -2.03 20.63 1.95
C ARG A 133 -1.59 19.24 2.39
N HIS A 134 -0.79 19.13 3.45
CA HIS A 134 -0.36 17.85 4.02
C HIS A 134 -1.10 17.49 5.32
N ILE A 135 -2.12 18.25 5.72
CA ILE A 135 -2.93 17.87 6.87
C ILE A 135 -3.72 16.61 6.52
N ARG A 136 -3.74 15.64 7.43
CA ARG A 136 -4.59 14.45 7.37
C ARG A 136 -5.64 14.45 8.48
N TYR A 137 -6.77 13.77 8.25
CA TYR A 137 -7.73 13.49 9.31
C TYR A 137 -7.13 12.48 10.28
N PRO A 138 -7.15 12.69 11.61
CA PRO A 138 -6.32 11.89 12.51
C PRO A 138 -6.87 10.48 12.73
N THR A 139 -5.99 9.48 12.64
CA THR A 139 -6.35 8.07 12.80
C THR A 139 -6.92 7.75 14.19
N ASP A 140 -6.33 8.26 15.28
CA ASP A 140 -6.84 7.99 16.63
C ASP A 140 -8.27 8.52 16.83
N LEU A 141 -8.54 9.74 16.35
CA LEU A 141 -9.88 10.33 16.42
C LEU A 141 -10.88 9.55 15.57
N PHE A 142 -10.48 9.18 14.34
CA PHE A 142 -11.32 8.41 13.44
C PHE A 142 -11.64 7.03 14.02
N SER A 143 -10.66 6.32 14.59
CA SER A 143 -10.85 5.04 15.25
C SER A 143 -11.80 5.11 16.44
N VAL A 144 -11.71 6.17 17.26
CA VAL A 144 -12.68 6.41 18.35
C VAL A 144 -14.08 6.62 17.79
N GLN A 145 -14.22 7.43 16.74
CA GLN A 145 -15.53 7.68 16.13
C GLN A 145 -16.12 6.41 15.50
N ALA A 146 -15.30 5.64 14.78
CA ALA A 146 -15.66 4.35 14.21
C ALA A 146 -16.13 3.37 15.30
N GLU A 147 -15.39 3.24 16.40
CA GLU A 147 -15.77 2.36 17.52
C GLU A 147 -17.13 2.72 18.10
N MET A 148 -17.39 4.01 18.32
CA MET A 148 -18.70 4.47 18.79
C MET A 148 -19.79 4.20 17.74
N TYR A 149 -19.49 4.49 16.47
CA TYR A 149 -20.46 4.40 15.39
C TYR A 149 -20.93 2.96 15.11
N ARG A 150 -20.13 1.94 15.48
CA ARG A 150 -20.55 0.53 15.43
C ARG A 150 -21.89 0.24 16.07
N THR A 151 -22.27 1.01 17.11
CA THR A 151 -23.56 0.88 17.77
C THR A 151 -24.47 2.07 17.48
N TYR A 152 -23.94 3.29 17.48
CA TYR A 152 -24.74 4.51 17.43
C TYR A 152 -25.27 4.89 16.03
N HIS A 153 -24.94 4.13 14.98
CA HIS A 153 -25.60 4.27 13.68
C HIS A 153 -27.06 3.78 13.72
N MET A 154 -27.40 2.90 14.66
CA MET A 154 -28.78 2.45 14.90
C MET A 154 -29.58 3.57 15.57
N THR A 155 -30.56 4.10 14.86
CA THR A 155 -31.42 5.20 15.35
C THR A 155 -32.78 4.71 15.86
N ASP A 156 -33.24 3.51 15.46
CA ASP A 156 -34.44 2.90 16.03
C ASP A 156 -34.15 2.36 17.44
N ALA A 157 -35.02 2.69 18.39
CA ALA A 157 -34.82 2.33 19.80
C ALA A 157 -34.93 0.82 20.06
N THR A 158 -35.74 0.11 19.28
CA THR A 158 -35.91 -1.34 19.40
C THR A 158 -34.66 -2.04 18.89
N ASP A 159 -34.20 -1.66 17.69
CA ASP A 159 -32.99 -2.20 17.07
C ASP A 159 -31.77 -1.95 17.96
N PHE A 160 -31.65 -0.73 18.51
CA PHE A 160 -30.57 -0.35 19.42
C PHE A 160 -30.60 -1.18 20.72
N TYR A 161 -31.77 -1.34 21.35
CA TYR A 161 -31.90 -2.10 22.59
C TYR A 161 -31.56 -3.58 22.39
N ASN A 162 -31.99 -4.15 21.26
CA ASN A 162 -31.74 -5.55 20.91
C ASN A 162 -30.35 -5.77 20.28
N LYS A 163 -29.63 -4.71 19.91
CA LYS A 163 -28.37 -4.73 19.15
C LYS A 163 -28.50 -5.53 17.84
N GLU A 164 -29.60 -5.32 17.12
CA GLU A 164 -29.92 -6.10 15.92
C GLU A 164 -28.94 -5.87 14.75
N ASP A 165 -28.37 -4.67 14.65
CA ASP A 165 -27.42 -4.29 13.61
C ASP A 165 -26.06 -3.88 14.19
N LEU A 166 -25.56 -4.61 15.19
CA LEU A 166 -24.25 -4.30 15.74
C LEU A 166 -23.14 -4.59 14.72
N TRP A 167 -22.33 -3.57 14.41
CA TRP A 167 -21.15 -3.73 13.55
C TRP A 167 -19.90 -4.15 14.35
N SER A 168 -18.95 -4.76 13.65
CA SER A 168 -17.64 -5.19 14.13
C SER A 168 -16.53 -4.63 13.25
N TRP A 169 -15.34 -4.52 13.85
CA TRP A 169 -14.12 -4.33 13.08
C TRP A 169 -13.89 -5.55 12.19
N PRO A 170 -13.63 -5.35 10.89
CA PRO A 170 -13.20 -6.44 10.04
C PRO A 170 -11.81 -6.94 10.49
N GLU A 171 -11.54 -8.21 10.21
CA GLU A 171 -10.24 -8.83 10.46
C GLU A 171 -9.49 -9.01 9.13
N GLU A 172 -8.19 -8.75 9.14
CA GLU A 172 -7.24 -9.02 8.06
C GLU A 172 -6.10 -9.93 8.55
N VAL A 173 -5.27 -10.45 7.65
CA VAL A 173 -4.05 -11.18 7.99
C VAL A 173 -2.84 -10.30 7.74
N PHE A 174 -2.20 -9.83 8.82
CA PHE A 174 -1.01 -8.99 8.75
C PHE A 174 0.19 -9.73 9.32
N TYR A 175 1.29 -9.80 8.56
CA TYR A 175 2.47 -10.57 8.97
C TYR A 175 2.19 -12.03 9.42
N ASN A 176 1.13 -12.64 8.86
CA ASN A 176 0.60 -13.97 9.17
C ASN A 176 -0.21 -14.09 10.48
N GLU A 177 -0.55 -12.97 11.12
CA GLU A 177 -1.42 -12.95 12.30
C GLU A 177 -2.76 -12.28 11.95
N PRO A 178 -3.91 -12.88 12.36
CA PRO A 178 -5.18 -12.21 12.26
C PRO A 178 -5.22 -10.99 13.18
N GLN A 179 -5.57 -9.83 12.64
CA GLN A 179 -5.75 -8.60 13.41
C GLN A 179 -6.98 -7.81 12.94
N PRO A 180 -7.58 -6.97 13.79
CA PRO A 180 -8.54 -5.96 13.33
C PRO A 180 -7.87 -5.03 12.32
N MET A 181 -8.59 -4.67 11.26
CA MET A 181 -8.11 -3.70 10.29
C MET A 181 -7.95 -2.31 10.92
N GLU A 182 -6.87 -1.64 10.59
CA GLU A 182 -6.66 -0.23 10.91
C GLU A 182 -7.21 0.68 9.79
N PRO A 183 -7.70 1.89 10.12
CA PRO A 183 -8.08 2.86 9.10
C PRO A 183 -6.89 3.26 8.22
N TYR A 184 -7.11 3.37 6.91
CA TYR A 184 -6.06 3.66 5.95
C TYR A 184 -6.45 4.83 5.04
N TYR A 185 -5.44 5.58 4.61
CA TYR A 185 -5.63 6.74 3.73
C TYR A 185 -5.59 6.31 2.27
N VAL A 186 -6.48 6.89 1.47
CA VAL A 186 -6.60 6.65 0.04
C VAL A 186 -6.82 7.97 -0.70
N LEU A 187 -6.34 8.01 -1.94
CA LEU A 187 -6.77 8.99 -2.93
C LEU A 187 -7.87 8.33 -3.76
N MET A 188 -9.09 8.83 -3.65
CA MET A 188 -10.22 8.24 -4.38
C MET A 188 -11.20 9.31 -4.83
N GLN A 189 -11.85 9.03 -5.96
CA GLN A 189 -12.96 9.83 -6.45
C GLN A 189 -14.26 9.16 -6.00
N LEU A 190 -15.07 9.89 -5.24
CA LEU A 190 -16.40 9.41 -4.84
C LEU A 190 -17.35 9.42 -6.04
N PRO A 191 -18.38 8.53 -6.09
CA PRO A 191 -19.31 8.47 -7.22
C PRO A 191 -19.99 9.80 -7.56
N ASP A 192 -20.29 10.62 -6.54
CA ASP A 192 -20.97 11.92 -6.68
C ASP A 192 -19.99 13.10 -6.79
N SER A 193 -18.69 12.84 -6.93
CA SER A 193 -17.63 13.85 -6.99
C SER A 193 -16.84 13.76 -8.28
N ASP A 194 -16.50 14.91 -8.86
CA ASP A 194 -15.57 15.01 -10.00
C ASP A 194 -14.11 15.26 -9.57
N SER A 195 -13.85 15.37 -8.26
CA SER A 195 -12.51 15.58 -7.70
C SER A 195 -11.94 14.30 -7.11
N LEU A 196 -10.62 14.11 -7.31
CA LEU A 196 -9.83 13.14 -6.56
C LEU A 196 -9.63 13.69 -5.15
N ASP A 197 -10.23 13.02 -4.17
CA ASP A 197 -10.21 13.45 -2.78
C ASP A 197 -9.23 12.61 -1.96
N TYR A 198 -8.53 13.22 -1.01
CA TYR A 198 -7.71 12.53 -0.02
C TYR A 198 -8.54 12.25 1.24
N MET A 199 -8.73 10.97 1.57
CA MET A 199 -9.56 10.57 2.70
C MET A 199 -9.03 9.35 3.42
N GLN A 200 -9.41 9.21 4.69
CA GLN A 200 -9.21 8.01 5.47
C GLN A 200 -10.48 7.17 5.42
N ILE A 201 -10.34 5.86 5.21
CA ILE A 201 -11.47 4.94 5.13
C ILE A 201 -11.32 3.75 6.07
N LEU A 202 -12.45 3.18 6.48
CA LEU A 202 -12.51 1.94 7.27
C LEU A 202 -13.76 1.12 6.89
N PRO A 203 -13.58 -0.14 6.47
CA PRO A 203 -14.68 -1.09 6.28
C PRO A 203 -15.33 -1.60 7.59
N PHE A 204 -16.57 -2.08 7.52
CA PHE A 204 -17.31 -2.73 8.62
C PHE A 204 -18.00 -4.02 8.19
N THR A 205 -18.01 -4.99 9.11
CA THR A 205 -18.78 -6.23 9.03
C THR A 205 -19.83 -6.30 10.15
N PRO A 206 -20.89 -7.11 10.04
CA PRO A 206 -21.79 -7.40 11.15
C PRO A 206 -21.11 -8.25 12.22
N ALA A 207 -21.49 -8.09 13.48
CA ALA A 207 -20.91 -8.86 14.59
C ALA A 207 -21.03 -10.39 14.44
N ASN A 208 -21.98 -10.89 13.63
CA ASN A 208 -22.28 -12.31 13.46
C ASN A 208 -22.06 -12.84 12.03
N ARG A 209 -21.53 -12.02 11.11
CA ARG A 209 -21.32 -12.40 9.70
C ARG A 209 -20.04 -11.76 9.19
N GLU A 210 -19.42 -12.40 8.21
CA GLU A 210 -18.16 -11.87 7.67
C GLU A 210 -18.36 -10.96 6.47
N ASN A 211 -19.55 -10.91 5.85
CA ASN A 211 -19.82 -10.05 4.70
C ASN A 211 -19.72 -8.56 5.08
N MET A 212 -19.16 -7.76 4.17
CA MET A 212 -19.09 -6.31 4.30
C MET A 212 -20.49 -5.69 4.27
N VAL A 213 -20.81 -4.83 5.25
CA VAL A 213 -22.09 -4.12 5.31
C VAL A 213 -21.98 -2.61 5.21
N ALA A 214 -20.82 -2.05 5.51
CA ALA A 214 -20.62 -0.62 5.36
C ALA A 214 -19.13 -0.28 5.25
N TRP A 215 -18.85 0.95 4.85
CA TRP A 215 -17.57 1.59 5.13
C TRP A 215 -17.81 3.03 5.55
N MET A 216 -16.92 3.54 6.39
CA MET A 216 -16.89 4.92 6.85
C MET A 216 -15.68 5.61 6.26
N ALA A 217 -15.79 6.92 6.01
CA ALA A 217 -14.66 7.73 5.63
C ALA A 217 -14.69 9.12 6.25
N ALA A 218 -13.50 9.71 6.34
CA ALA A 218 -13.28 11.09 6.75
C ALA A 218 -12.35 11.80 5.76
N GLN A 219 -12.80 12.95 5.27
CA GLN A 219 -12.09 13.78 4.31
C GLN A 219 -10.88 14.48 4.97
N SER A 220 -9.76 14.52 4.26
CA SER A 220 -8.52 15.18 4.67
C SER A 220 -8.21 16.43 3.84
N ASP A 221 -8.88 16.64 2.71
CA ASP A 221 -8.68 17.83 1.91
C ASP A 221 -9.12 19.11 2.64
N PRO A 222 -8.38 20.22 2.53
CA PRO A 222 -8.63 21.43 3.33
C PRO A 222 -10.04 22.02 3.21
N ASP A 223 -10.67 21.95 2.03
CA ASP A 223 -12.00 22.47 1.76
C ASP A 223 -13.13 21.60 2.31
N LYS A 224 -12.87 20.30 2.50
CA LYS A 224 -13.81 19.29 3.02
C LYS A 224 -13.34 18.72 4.37
N TYR A 225 -12.38 19.36 5.03
CA TYR A 225 -11.63 18.74 6.12
C TYR A 225 -12.54 18.29 7.26
N GLY A 226 -12.49 17.00 7.58
CA GLY A 226 -13.27 16.40 8.67
C GLY A 226 -14.72 16.10 8.33
N ASP A 227 -15.17 16.33 7.10
CA ASP A 227 -16.43 15.79 6.59
C ASP A 227 -16.37 14.27 6.66
N LYS A 228 -17.43 13.67 7.20
CA LYS A 228 -17.54 12.23 7.39
C LYS A 228 -18.71 11.69 6.60
N LEU A 229 -18.51 10.54 6.03
CA LEU A 229 -19.53 9.83 5.26
C LEU A 229 -19.51 8.35 5.63
N VAL A 230 -20.66 7.72 5.47
CA VAL A 230 -20.83 6.28 5.67
C VAL A 230 -21.66 5.77 4.52
N TYR A 231 -21.10 4.82 3.78
CA TYR A 231 -21.84 4.08 2.77
C TYR A 231 -22.28 2.75 3.36
N ASN A 232 -23.59 2.53 3.37
CA ASN A 232 -24.20 1.31 3.88
C ASN A 232 -24.66 0.43 2.70
N PHE A 233 -24.14 -0.78 2.63
CA PHE A 233 -24.49 -1.79 1.63
C PHE A 233 -25.75 -2.59 1.98
N GLY A 234 -26.23 -2.44 3.21
CA GLY A 234 -27.39 -3.13 3.76
C GLY A 234 -27.06 -4.47 4.42
N LYS A 235 -27.97 -4.94 5.28
CA LYS A 235 -27.84 -6.18 6.06
C LYS A 235 -27.76 -7.46 5.20
N ASP A 236 -28.28 -7.39 3.98
CA ASP A 236 -28.31 -8.49 3.01
C ASP A 236 -27.17 -8.41 1.98
N SER A 237 -26.17 -7.56 2.25
CA SER A 237 -24.99 -7.41 1.40
C SER A 237 -24.29 -8.75 1.14
N LEU A 238 -23.95 -8.96 -0.12
CA LEU A 238 -23.17 -10.10 -0.61
C LEU A 238 -21.71 -9.74 -0.85
N PHE A 239 -21.30 -8.51 -0.52
CA PHE A 239 -19.91 -8.11 -0.61
C PHE A 239 -19.09 -8.88 0.42
N PHE A 240 -18.03 -9.55 -0.05
CA PHE A 240 -17.17 -10.33 0.83
C PHE A 240 -16.48 -9.45 1.86
N GLY A 241 -16.31 -9.97 3.07
CA GLY A 241 -15.44 -9.40 4.10
C GLY A 241 -13.96 -9.47 3.75
N PRO A 242 -13.13 -8.60 4.34
CA PRO A 242 -11.68 -8.75 4.41
C PRO A 242 -11.27 -10.19 4.76
N LYS A 243 -11.73 -10.74 5.88
CA LYS A 243 -11.49 -12.13 6.30
C LYS A 243 -11.90 -13.21 5.29
N GLN A 244 -12.98 -12.98 4.53
CA GLN A 244 -13.40 -13.92 3.49
C GLN A 244 -12.47 -13.86 2.27
N ILE A 245 -11.99 -12.68 1.92
CA ILE A 245 -11.00 -12.48 0.86
C ILE A 245 -9.66 -13.10 1.26
N GLU A 246 -9.22 -12.89 2.50
CA GLU A 246 -8.05 -13.55 3.09
C GLU A 246 -8.11 -15.08 2.92
N ALA A 247 -9.22 -15.68 3.32
CA ALA A 247 -9.42 -17.13 3.18
C ALA A 247 -9.41 -17.59 1.72
N ARG A 248 -9.90 -16.76 0.79
CA ARG A 248 -9.88 -17.08 -0.65
C ARG A 248 -8.48 -16.98 -1.25
N ILE A 249 -7.69 -16.00 -0.81
CA ILE A 249 -6.29 -15.86 -1.20
C ILE A 249 -5.51 -17.10 -0.75
N ASP A 250 -5.71 -17.53 0.51
CA ASP A 250 -5.04 -18.70 1.07
C ASP A 250 -5.50 -20.03 0.42
N GLN A 251 -6.72 -20.07 -0.11
CA GLN A 251 -7.28 -21.23 -0.81
C GLN A 251 -6.89 -21.30 -2.29
N ASP A 252 -6.37 -20.22 -2.88
CA ASP A 252 -5.94 -20.22 -4.27
C ASP A 252 -4.71 -21.14 -4.45
N PRO A 253 -4.77 -22.18 -5.31
CA PRO A 253 -3.67 -23.14 -5.44
C PRO A 253 -2.35 -22.54 -5.92
N ALA A 254 -2.39 -21.51 -6.76
CA ALA A 254 -1.18 -20.89 -7.30
C ALA A 254 -0.52 -19.99 -6.25
N ILE A 255 -1.33 -19.21 -5.52
CA ILE A 255 -0.86 -18.34 -4.44
C ILE A 255 -0.32 -19.20 -3.28
N SER A 256 -1.11 -20.14 -2.78
CA SER A 256 -0.74 -20.99 -1.64
C SER A 256 0.55 -21.80 -1.89
N ALA A 257 0.73 -22.34 -3.11
CA ALA A 257 1.96 -23.01 -3.49
C ALA A 257 3.16 -22.06 -3.48
N GLN A 258 3.01 -20.85 -4.03
CA GLN A 258 4.08 -19.86 -4.06
C GLN A 258 4.47 -19.36 -2.66
N LEU A 259 3.48 -19.05 -1.82
CA LEU A 259 3.70 -18.64 -0.43
C LEU A 259 4.41 -19.75 0.37
N SER A 260 3.99 -21.00 0.17
CA SER A 260 4.62 -22.17 0.81
C SER A 260 6.05 -22.39 0.36
N LEU A 261 6.42 -22.01 -0.87
CA LEU A 261 7.80 -22.08 -1.38
C LEU A 261 8.68 -20.95 -0.82
N TRP A 262 8.14 -19.74 -0.73
CA TRP A 262 8.89 -18.60 -0.19
C TRP A 262 9.07 -18.64 1.32
N ASN A 263 8.16 -19.29 2.02
CA ASN A 263 8.29 -19.60 3.45
C ASN A 263 9.20 -20.81 3.72
N GLN A 264 10.23 -21.02 2.89
CA GLN A 264 11.23 -22.07 3.07
C GLN A 264 12.63 -21.47 3.22
N GLN A 265 13.50 -22.22 3.93
CA GLN A 265 14.96 -22.06 3.90
C GLN A 265 15.46 -20.61 4.00
N GLY A 266 15.25 -19.97 5.15
CA GLY A 266 15.91 -18.70 5.47
C GLY A 266 15.22 -17.44 4.96
N SER A 267 14.01 -17.55 4.38
CA SER A 267 13.16 -16.41 4.01
C SER A 267 11.76 -16.53 4.66
N SER A 268 11.10 -15.39 4.83
CA SER A 268 9.72 -15.29 5.32
C SER A 268 8.91 -14.34 4.43
N VAL A 269 7.70 -14.76 4.11
CA VAL A 269 6.69 -13.91 3.47
C VAL A 269 6.01 -13.04 4.51
N LEU A 270 5.86 -11.78 4.16
CA LEU A 270 5.16 -10.78 4.95
C LEU A 270 3.98 -10.28 4.12
N ARG A 271 2.78 -10.53 4.62
CA ARG A 271 1.53 -10.00 4.06
C ARG A 271 1.34 -8.59 4.59
N GLY A 272 1.21 -7.61 3.69
CA GLY A 272 0.88 -6.23 4.07
C GLY A 272 -0.62 -6.04 4.28
N ASN A 273 -1.03 -4.79 4.53
CA ASN A 273 -2.44 -4.47 4.81
C ASN A 273 -3.32 -4.78 3.59
N LEU A 274 -4.51 -5.31 3.86
CA LEU A 274 -5.52 -5.55 2.84
C LEU A 274 -6.31 -4.24 2.60
N LEU A 275 -6.16 -3.65 1.42
CA LEU A 275 -6.90 -2.45 1.06
C LEU A 275 -8.22 -2.82 0.38
N VAL A 276 -9.35 -2.36 0.93
CA VAL A 276 -10.68 -2.48 0.31
C VAL A 276 -11.00 -1.16 -0.40
N ILE A 277 -11.01 -1.18 -1.73
CA ILE A 277 -11.23 0.00 -2.56
C ILE A 277 -12.60 -0.12 -3.24
N PRO A 278 -13.58 0.73 -2.88
CA PRO A 278 -14.86 0.77 -3.57
C PRO A 278 -14.71 1.42 -4.95
N ILE A 279 -15.23 0.77 -5.99
CA ILE A 279 -15.21 1.23 -7.38
C ILE A 279 -16.61 1.00 -7.98
N GLY A 280 -17.38 2.09 -8.15
CA GLY A 280 -18.77 2.01 -8.57
C GLY A 280 -19.57 1.09 -7.64
N ASP A 281 -20.25 0.09 -8.22
CA ASP A 281 -21.05 -0.91 -7.48
C ASP A 281 -20.25 -2.18 -7.11
N SER A 282 -18.92 -2.06 -6.98
CA SER A 282 -18.02 -3.20 -6.75
C SER A 282 -16.89 -2.86 -5.79
N LEU A 283 -16.24 -3.89 -5.25
CA LEU A 283 -15.08 -3.76 -4.36
C LEU A 283 -13.87 -4.43 -5.01
N LEU A 284 -12.76 -3.70 -5.03
CA LEU A 284 -11.43 -4.21 -5.38
C LEU A 284 -10.62 -4.36 -4.11
N TYR A 285 -10.06 -5.55 -3.91
CA TYR A 285 -9.16 -5.83 -2.79
C TYR A 285 -7.73 -5.85 -3.30
N VAL A 286 -6.83 -5.17 -2.58
CA VAL A 286 -5.41 -5.05 -2.95
C VAL A 286 -4.56 -5.44 -1.75
N GLU A 287 -3.69 -6.42 -1.93
CA GLU A 287 -2.78 -6.86 -0.88
C GLU A 287 -1.34 -6.98 -1.41
N PRO A 288 -0.38 -6.23 -0.85
CA PRO A 288 1.03 -6.36 -1.19
C PRO A 288 1.68 -7.53 -0.43
N LEU A 289 2.53 -8.29 -1.13
CA LEU A 289 3.35 -9.34 -0.54
C LEU A 289 4.82 -8.96 -0.57
N TYR A 290 5.45 -9.00 0.60
CA TYR A 290 6.88 -8.72 0.76
C TYR A 290 7.64 -10.00 1.11
N LEU A 291 8.91 -10.07 0.70
CA LEU A 291 9.85 -11.07 1.18
C LEU A 291 10.92 -10.43 2.05
N GLN A 292 11.25 -11.12 3.13
CA GLN A 292 12.35 -10.75 4.00
C GLN A 292 13.24 -11.98 4.25
N ALA A 293 14.57 -11.79 4.17
CA ALA A 293 15.53 -12.81 4.58
C ALA A 293 15.62 -12.86 6.11
N GLN A 294 15.78 -14.04 6.73
CA GLN A 294 15.85 -14.19 8.19
C GLN A 294 16.97 -13.37 8.84
N ASN A 295 18.09 -13.16 8.13
CA ASN A 295 19.24 -12.38 8.60
C ASN A 295 19.28 -10.94 8.04
N GLY A 296 18.35 -10.60 7.14
CA GLY A 296 18.21 -9.28 6.52
C GLY A 296 16.98 -8.53 7.05
N ARG A 297 17.06 -7.21 7.19
CA ARG A 297 16.00 -6.43 7.86
C ARG A 297 15.12 -5.58 6.95
N ILE A 298 15.30 -5.66 5.64
CA ILE A 298 14.54 -4.83 4.70
C ILE A 298 13.60 -5.74 3.90
N PRO A 299 12.28 -5.65 4.15
CA PRO A 299 11.27 -6.28 3.30
C PRO A 299 11.31 -5.71 1.88
N GLU A 300 11.24 -6.59 0.89
CA GLU A 300 11.14 -6.20 -0.52
C GLU A 300 9.77 -6.61 -1.08
N LEU A 301 9.06 -5.68 -1.73
CA LEU A 301 7.82 -6.00 -2.44
C LEU A 301 8.13 -6.98 -3.55
N LYS A 302 7.45 -8.14 -3.55
CA LYS A 302 7.62 -9.17 -4.58
C LYS A 302 6.38 -9.39 -5.41
N ARG A 303 5.19 -9.27 -4.84
CA ARG A 303 3.92 -9.45 -5.55
C ARG A 303 2.85 -8.50 -5.05
N VAL A 304 1.85 -8.31 -5.88
CA VAL A 304 0.58 -7.68 -5.55
C VAL A 304 -0.52 -8.69 -5.87
N ILE A 305 -1.37 -8.97 -4.88
CA ILE A 305 -2.59 -9.74 -5.04
C ILE A 305 -3.73 -8.75 -5.27
N LEU A 306 -4.55 -9.05 -6.27
CA LEU A 306 -5.84 -8.39 -6.47
C LEU A 306 -6.95 -9.40 -6.37
N ALA A 307 -8.03 -9.03 -5.70
CA ALA A 307 -9.24 -9.85 -5.65
C ALA A 307 -10.50 -9.03 -5.93
N THR A 308 -11.48 -9.70 -6.52
CA THR A 308 -12.88 -9.29 -6.69
C THR A 308 -13.78 -10.36 -6.07
N ALA A 309 -15.10 -10.21 -6.21
CA ALA A 309 -16.04 -11.22 -5.73
C ALA A 309 -15.86 -12.60 -6.38
N ASP A 310 -15.36 -12.65 -7.61
CA ASP A 310 -15.31 -13.85 -8.43
C ASP A 310 -13.88 -14.34 -8.71
N ARG A 311 -12.87 -13.47 -8.59
CA ARG A 311 -11.52 -13.77 -9.07
C ARG A 311 -10.45 -13.27 -8.10
N VAL A 312 -9.37 -14.05 -8.01
CA VAL A 312 -8.14 -13.69 -7.30
C VAL A 312 -6.99 -13.85 -8.28
N VAL A 313 -6.07 -12.88 -8.31
CA VAL A 313 -4.87 -12.92 -9.15
C VAL A 313 -3.67 -12.42 -8.36
N MET A 314 -2.49 -12.92 -8.69
CA MET A 314 -1.22 -12.50 -8.08
C MET A 314 -0.20 -12.23 -9.19
N ALA A 315 0.39 -11.03 -9.19
CA ALA A 315 1.39 -10.65 -10.18
C ALA A 315 2.53 -9.85 -9.54
N GLU A 316 3.57 -9.53 -10.32
CA GLU A 316 4.79 -8.87 -9.83
C GLU A 316 4.61 -7.40 -9.48
N ASN A 317 3.61 -6.76 -10.08
CA ASN A 317 3.25 -5.38 -9.83
C ASN A 317 1.75 -5.17 -10.05
N LEU A 318 1.25 -4.01 -9.63
CA LEU A 318 -0.17 -3.65 -9.72
C LEU A 318 -0.66 -3.67 -11.18
N GLY A 319 0.11 -3.16 -12.14
CA GLY A 319 -0.31 -3.10 -13.54
C GLY A 319 -0.50 -4.48 -14.16
N LEU A 320 0.43 -5.42 -13.91
CA LEU A 320 0.30 -6.81 -14.35
C LEU A 320 -0.87 -7.50 -13.67
N ALA A 321 -1.10 -7.24 -12.38
CA ALA A 321 -2.25 -7.81 -11.66
C ALA A 321 -3.57 -7.29 -12.26
N LEU A 322 -3.66 -5.99 -12.57
CA LEU A 322 -4.82 -5.40 -13.23
C LEU A 322 -5.07 -6.00 -14.62
N ILE A 323 -4.00 -6.24 -15.40
CA ILE A 323 -4.12 -6.90 -16.71
C ILE A 323 -4.60 -8.33 -16.55
N GLN A 324 -4.09 -9.07 -15.57
CA GLN A 324 -4.56 -10.43 -15.31
C GLN A 324 -6.03 -10.44 -14.90
N LEU A 325 -6.46 -9.50 -14.05
CA LEU A 325 -7.81 -9.42 -13.51
C LEU A 325 -8.84 -8.96 -14.55
N PHE A 326 -8.58 -7.86 -15.26
CA PHE A 326 -9.55 -7.20 -16.16
C PHE A 326 -9.27 -7.39 -17.66
N GLY A 327 -8.10 -7.91 -18.01
CA GLY A 327 -7.65 -8.04 -19.40
C GLY A 327 -6.93 -6.79 -19.92
N ARG A 328 -6.01 -7.00 -20.88
CA ARG A 328 -5.14 -5.94 -21.42
C ARG A 328 -5.89 -4.80 -22.09
N ASP A 329 -7.00 -5.10 -22.78
CA ASP A 329 -7.77 -4.10 -23.51
C ASP A 329 -8.48 -3.12 -22.58
N VAL A 330 -8.94 -3.58 -21.41
CA VAL A 330 -9.56 -2.72 -20.39
C VAL A 330 -8.52 -1.79 -19.80
N VAL A 331 -7.38 -2.34 -19.39
CA VAL A 331 -6.27 -1.56 -18.78
C VAL A 331 -5.68 -0.55 -19.77
N SER A 332 -5.53 -0.94 -21.05
CA SER A 332 -5.04 -0.04 -22.10
C SER A 332 -5.99 1.12 -22.37
N ARG A 333 -7.32 0.86 -22.40
CA ARG A 333 -8.32 1.93 -22.56
C ARG A 333 -8.36 2.89 -21.39
N ALA A 334 -8.03 2.43 -20.19
CA ALA A 334 -7.90 3.26 -19.00
C ALA A 334 -6.59 4.07 -18.97
N GLY A 335 -5.69 3.90 -19.96
CA GLY A 335 -4.40 4.58 -19.99
C GLY A 335 -3.40 4.04 -18.96
N LEU A 336 -3.61 2.83 -18.45
CA LEU A 336 -2.82 2.23 -17.36
C LEU A 336 -1.82 1.18 -17.84
N ALA A 337 -1.61 1.05 -19.15
CA ALA A 337 -0.72 0.02 -19.73
C ALA A 337 0.74 0.16 -19.27
N ASP A 338 1.19 1.39 -19.00
CA ASP A 338 2.56 1.68 -18.56
C ASP A 338 2.86 1.09 -17.17
N LEU A 339 1.83 0.92 -16.33
CA LEU A 339 1.99 0.30 -15.00
C LEU A 339 2.42 -1.16 -15.07
N ALA A 340 2.20 -1.84 -16.20
CA ALA A 340 2.59 -3.24 -16.38
C ALA A 340 4.10 -3.42 -16.60
N ILE A 341 4.81 -2.38 -17.03
CA ILE A 341 6.21 -2.45 -17.48
C ILE A 341 7.18 -2.03 -16.35
N ALA A 342 6.70 -1.33 -15.32
CA ALA A 342 7.51 -0.55 -14.40
C ALA A 342 8.34 -1.33 -13.32
N ALA A 343 8.69 -2.60 -13.54
CA ALA A 343 9.55 -3.35 -12.61
C ALA A 343 11.04 -3.42 -13.02
N ALA A 344 11.41 -3.06 -14.25
CA ALA A 344 12.79 -3.26 -14.74
C ALA A 344 13.69 -2.01 -14.77
N SER A 345 13.17 -0.79 -14.66
CA SER A 345 13.94 0.43 -14.99
C SER A 345 14.56 1.21 -13.81
N SER A 346 14.46 0.74 -12.56
CA SER A 346 14.91 1.55 -11.40
C SER A 346 16.26 1.11 -10.80
N ALA A 347 16.96 0.15 -11.41
CA ALA A 347 18.26 -0.34 -10.89
C ALA A 347 19.48 0.05 -11.74
N ALA A 348 19.32 0.79 -12.85
CA ALA A 348 20.43 1.16 -13.74
C ALA A 348 20.53 2.68 -13.94
N THR A 349 20.85 3.42 -12.86
CA THR A 349 21.36 4.78 -13.01
C THR A 349 22.29 5.16 -11.86
N GLN A 350 23.39 4.41 -11.69
CA GLN A 350 24.62 4.94 -11.11
C GLN A 350 25.82 4.31 -11.82
N GLU A 351 26.83 5.16 -12.04
CA GLU A 351 28.11 4.93 -12.73
C GLU A 351 28.09 5.02 -14.26
N ASP A 352 28.17 6.25 -14.77
CA ASP A 352 29.02 6.48 -15.94
C ASP A 352 29.88 7.73 -15.72
N GLY A 353 31.17 7.48 -15.57
CA GLY A 353 32.20 8.46 -15.25
C GLY A 353 33.58 7.88 -15.53
N ALA A 354 34.09 8.20 -16.73
CA ALA A 354 35.41 7.88 -17.30
C ALA A 354 35.56 6.44 -17.84
N ALA A 355 36.09 6.18 -19.04
CA ALA A 355 37.03 6.94 -19.86
C ALA A 355 36.91 6.54 -21.35
N ALA A 356 37.24 7.50 -22.22
CA ALA A 356 37.50 7.28 -23.63
C ALA A 356 38.81 6.48 -23.85
N GLY A 357 38.81 5.52 -24.77
CA GLY A 357 40.05 4.92 -25.29
C GLY A 357 39.93 3.65 -26.12
N ALA A 358 40.07 3.83 -27.44
CA ALA A 358 40.63 2.91 -28.45
C ALA A 358 39.73 1.84 -29.12
N ALA A 359 39.82 1.89 -30.45
CA ALA A 359 39.17 1.03 -31.43
C ALA A 359 39.69 -0.42 -31.43
N GLY A 360 38.79 -1.33 -31.78
CA GLY A 360 39.10 -2.70 -32.17
C GLY A 360 37.84 -3.44 -32.62
N ALA A 361 37.70 -3.63 -33.93
CA ALA A 361 36.64 -4.45 -34.52
C ALA A 361 36.79 -5.91 -34.10
N SER A 362 35.73 -6.50 -33.53
CA SER A 362 35.43 -7.94 -33.60
C SER A 362 33.96 -8.16 -33.25
N ALA A 363 33.25 -8.82 -34.16
CA ALA A 363 31.92 -9.35 -33.93
C ALA A 363 31.96 -10.36 -32.76
N ASN A 364 31.03 -10.25 -31.81
CA ASN A 364 30.76 -11.34 -30.90
C ASN A 364 29.28 -11.40 -30.51
N VAL A 365 28.66 -12.52 -30.90
CA VAL A 365 27.34 -12.99 -30.51
C VAL A 365 27.43 -13.42 -29.04
N GLY A 366 26.61 -12.85 -28.14
CA GLY A 366 26.62 -13.33 -26.75
C GLY A 366 25.95 -12.51 -25.65
N THR A 367 25.31 -11.37 -25.91
CA THR A 367 24.63 -10.59 -24.85
C THR A 367 23.34 -9.94 -25.36
N ALA A 368 22.38 -10.74 -25.80
CA ALA A 368 21.03 -10.24 -25.98
C ALA A 368 20.32 -10.25 -24.62
N THR A 369 19.79 -9.11 -24.20
CA THR A 369 18.94 -8.96 -23.02
C THR A 369 17.58 -9.64 -23.24
N VAL A 370 16.85 -9.95 -22.16
CA VAL A 370 15.52 -10.58 -22.25
C VAL A 370 14.56 -9.73 -23.10
N ASP A 371 14.63 -8.40 -22.97
CA ASP A 371 13.80 -7.47 -23.75
C ASP A 371 14.11 -7.52 -25.26
N GLU A 372 15.39 -7.63 -25.63
CA GLU A 372 15.80 -7.78 -27.04
C GLU A 372 15.31 -9.11 -27.63
N LEU A 373 15.30 -10.19 -26.83
CA LEU A 373 14.76 -11.49 -27.25
C LEU A 373 13.24 -11.46 -27.39
N ILE A 374 12.52 -10.72 -26.55
CA ILE A 374 11.05 -10.53 -26.68
C ILE A 374 10.71 -9.75 -27.95
N VAL A 375 11.48 -8.70 -28.27
CA VAL A 375 11.31 -7.92 -29.50
C VAL A 375 11.61 -8.78 -30.73
N ALA A 376 12.71 -9.54 -30.69
CA ALA A 376 13.08 -10.45 -31.78
C ALA A 376 12.02 -11.53 -32.02
N ALA A 377 11.49 -12.14 -30.96
CA ALA A 377 10.44 -13.16 -31.07
C ALA A 377 9.15 -12.62 -31.72
N ASN A 378 8.71 -11.42 -31.32
CA ASN A 378 7.52 -10.80 -31.91
C ASN A 378 7.73 -10.41 -33.39
N ALA A 379 8.93 -9.94 -33.74
CA ALA A 379 9.28 -9.62 -35.13
C ALA A 379 9.29 -10.89 -36.01
N GLN A 380 9.92 -11.97 -35.55
CA GLN A 380 9.97 -13.27 -36.24
C GLN A 380 8.57 -13.87 -36.43
N TYR A 381 7.71 -13.80 -35.40
CA TYR A 381 6.32 -14.27 -35.51
C TYR A 381 5.51 -13.45 -36.52
N SER A 382 5.68 -12.13 -36.53
CA SER A 382 4.97 -11.25 -37.47
C SER A 382 5.40 -11.50 -38.91
N ALA A 383 6.72 -11.65 -39.14
CA ALA A 383 7.28 -11.99 -40.46
C ALA A 383 6.80 -13.38 -40.93
N ALA A 384 6.71 -14.36 -40.04
CA ALA A 384 6.13 -15.67 -40.35
C ALA A 384 4.66 -15.54 -40.80
N GLN A 385 3.84 -14.76 -40.09
CA GLN A 385 2.43 -14.55 -40.48
C GLN A 385 2.29 -13.86 -41.84
N GLU A 386 3.21 -12.95 -42.18
CA GLU A 386 3.23 -12.28 -43.48
C GLU A 386 3.65 -13.23 -44.61
N ALA A 387 4.68 -14.05 -44.39
CA ALA A 387 5.08 -15.12 -45.31
C ALA A 387 3.97 -16.15 -45.53
N LEU A 388 3.23 -16.51 -44.48
CA LEU A 388 2.08 -17.40 -44.56
C LEU A 388 0.94 -16.82 -45.41
N ARG A 389 0.66 -15.51 -45.28
CA ARG A 389 -0.33 -14.81 -46.12
C ARG A 389 0.14 -14.65 -47.56
N GLY A 390 1.45 -14.51 -47.77
CA GLY A 390 2.09 -14.45 -49.09
C GLY A 390 2.22 -15.80 -49.79
N GLY A 391 1.95 -16.91 -49.10
CA GLY A 391 2.13 -18.27 -49.62
C GLY A 391 3.59 -18.71 -49.74
N ASP A 392 4.51 -17.99 -49.08
CA ASP A 392 5.94 -18.33 -49.05
C ASP A 392 6.24 -19.24 -47.86
N TRP A 393 6.11 -20.55 -48.11
CA TRP A 393 6.33 -21.58 -47.11
C TRP A 393 7.79 -21.74 -46.69
N ALA A 394 8.74 -21.32 -47.54
CA ALA A 394 10.17 -21.42 -47.23
C ALA A 394 10.59 -20.32 -46.24
N GLU A 395 10.12 -19.09 -46.47
CA GLU A 395 10.34 -17.97 -45.54
C GLU A 395 9.59 -18.20 -44.21
N TYR A 396 8.37 -18.75 -44.26
CA TYR A 396 7.62 -19.14 -43.06
C TYR A 396 8.41 -20.13 -42.18
N GLY A 397 8.96 -21.19 -42.77
CA GLY A 397 9.77 -22.18 -42.06
C GLY A 397 11.01 -21.55 -41.42
N THR A 398 11.71 -20.69 -42.17
CA THR A 398 12.92 -19.99 -41.71
C THR A 398 12.63 -19.07 -40.52
N GLN A 399 11.54 -18.32 -40.56
CA GLN A 399 11.13 -17.44 -39.46
C GLN A 399 10.65 -18.22 -38.24
N MET A 400 10.01 -19.38 -38.43
CA MET A 400 9.57 -20.23 -37.33
C MET A 400 10.74 -20.92 -36.62
N ASP A 401 11.77 -21.35 -37.35
CA ASP A 401 13.01 -21.89 -36.78
C ASP A 401 13.80 -20.81 -36.02
N ALA A 402 13.85 -19.59 -36.56
CA ALA A 402 14.45 -18.44 -35.89
C ALA A 402 13.70 -18.08 -34.59
N LEU A 403 12.36 -18.12 -34.62
CA LEU A 403 11.51 -17.92 -33.43
C LEU A 403 11.78 -18.97 -32.35
N LYS A 404 11.87 -20.24 -32.75
CA LYS A 404 12.20 -21.33 -31.82
C LYS A 404 13.54 -21.11 -31.13
N ALA A 405 14.58 -20.74 -31.89
CA ALA A 405 15.90 -20.45 -31.33
C ALA A 405 15.90 -19.24 -30.37
N THR A 406 15.10 -18.20 -30.65
CA THR A 406 14.93 -17.05 -29.76
C THR A 406 14.22 -17.45 -28.46
N LEU A 407 13.17 -18.26 -28.55
CA LEU A 407 12.43 -18.75 -27.39
C LEU A 407 13.27 -19.70 -26.52
N ASP A 408 14.07 -20.58 -27.12
CA ASP A 408 14.99 -21.46 -26.39
C ASP A 408 16.06 -20.65 -25.61
N ASN A 409 16.54 -19.54 -26.19
CA ASN A 409 17.44 -18.61 -25.50
C ASN A 409 16.75 -17.87 -24.37
N LEU A 410 15.50 -17.46 -24.54
CA LEU A 410 14.70 -16.79 -23.53
C LEU A 410 14.44 -17.73 -22.34
N VAL A 411 14.04 -18.98 -22.61
CA VAL A 411 13.84 -20.04 -21.61
C VAL A 411 15.12 -20.30 -20.81
N ARG A 412 16.28 -20.32 -21.46
CA ARG A 412 17.60 -20.49 -20.82
C ARG A 412 17.97 -19.33 -19.90
N LEU A 413 17.57 -18.09 -20.24
CA LEU A 413 17.84 -16.89 -19.45
C LEU A 413 16.85 -16.69 -18.30
N THR A 414 15.59 -17.12 -18.46
CA THR A 414 14.53 -16.94 -17.45
C THR A 414 14.28 -18.19 -16.58
N GLY A 415 15.03 -19.27 -16.78
CA GLY A 415 14.96 -20.49 -15.97
C GLY A 415 13.71 -21.36 -16.21
N GLY A 416 13.05 -21.24 -17.36
CA GLY A 416 11.88 -22.04 -17.73
C GLY A 416 12.24 -23.46 -18.18
N VAL A 417 11.25 -24.36 -18.23
CA VAL A 417 11.42 -25.71 -18.84
C VAL A 417 11.02 -25.62 -20.32
N PRO A 418 11.87 -26.04 -21.28
CA PRO A 418 11.51 -26.05 -22.69
C PRO A 418 10.38 -27.04 -22.98
N ALA A 419 9.47 -26.68 -23.88
CA ALA A 419 8.42 -27.59 -24.35
C ALA A 419 9.06 -28.75 -25.14
N ALA A 420 8.78 -29.99 -24.74
CA ALA A 420 9.29 -31.18 -25.40
C ALA A 420 8.84 -31.25 -26.87
N ALA A 421 9.78 -31.45 -27.78
CA ALA A 421 9.48 -31.68 -29.19
C ALA A 421 8.65 -32.98 -29.36
N THR A 422 7.53 -32.88 -30.06
CA THR A 422 6.73 -34.04 -30.48
C THR A 422 7.51 -34.82 -31.55
N PRO A 423 7.68 -36.15 -31.44
CA PRO A 423 8.36 -36.92 -32.48
C PRO A 423 7.50 -36.94 -33.76
N GLU A 424 8.11 -36.63 -34.91
CA GLU A 424 7.50 -36.78 -36.23
C GLU A 424 7.15 -38.26 -36.47
N GLY A 425 5.85 -38.56 -36.49
CA GLY A 425 5.32 -39.86 -36.89
C GLY A 425 5.39 -40.02 -38.41
N GLY A 426 6.44 -40.65 -38.90
CA GLY A 426 6.49 -41.17 -40.27
C GLY A 426 5.56 -42.38 -40.42
N ALA A 427 4.41 -42.16 -41.03
CA ALA A 427 3.54 -43.21 -41.53
C ALA A 427 4.12 -43.76 -42.83
N ASP A 428 4.63 -44.99 -42.82
CA ASP A 428 4.83 -45.79 -44.02
C ASP A 428 3.97 -47.07 -43.88
N THR A 429 2.77 -47.01 -44.45
CA THR A 429 1.93 -48.20 -44.68
C THR A 429 1.64 -48.26 -46.17
N THR A 430 2.47 -49.01 -46.89
CA THR A 430 2.15 -49.47 -48.24
C THR A 430 1.42 -50.82 -48.13
N PRO A 431 0.29 -51.04 -48.83
CA PRO A 431 -0.41 -52.33 -48.82
C PRO A 431 0.17 -53.25 -49.89
N GLU A 432 0.67 -54.43 -49.51
CA GLU A 432 1.05 -55.48 -50.46
C GLU A 432 0.34 -56.80 -50.13
N ALA A 433 -0.19 -57.40 -51.19
CA ALA A 433 -1.16 -58.48 -51.19
C ALA A 433 -0.58 -59.84 -50.77
N THR A 434 -1.43 -60.66 -50.15
CA THR A 434 -1.23 -62.11 -49.99
C THR A 434 -1.22 -62.81 -51.36
N PRO A 435 -0.45 -63.89 -51.52
CA PRO A 435 -1.12 -65.19 -51.66
C PRO A 435 -0.49 -66.34 -50.85
N GLU A 436 -1.34 -67.33 -50.63
CA GLU A 436 -1.17 -68.61 -49.93
C GLU A 436 0.05 -69.45 -50.37
N ALA A 437 0.59 -70.27 -49.45
CA ALA A 437 0.51 -71.73 -49.54
C ALA A 437 1.29 -72.44 -48.40
N THR A 438 0.54 -73.13 -47.55
CA THR A 438 0.70 -74.55 -47.17
C THR A 438 2.11 -75.14 -47.03
N GLN A 439 2.56 -75.36 -45.79
CA GLN A 439 2.62 -76.68 -45.12
C GLN A 439 3.08 -76.52 -43.66
#